data_AF-A0A161HRP1-F1
#
_entry.id   AF-A0A161HRP1-F1
#
_cell.length_a   1.000
_cell.length_b   1.000
_cell.length_c   1.000
_cell.angle_alpha   90.00
_cell.angle_beta   90.00
_cell.angle_gamma   90.00
#
_symmetry.space_group_name_H-M   'P 1'
#
loop_
_entity.id
_entity.type
_entity.pdbx_description
1 polymer ?
#
loop_
_entity_poly.entity_id
_entity_poly.type
_entity_poly.pdbx_seq_one_letter_code
_entity_poly.pdbx_strand_id
1 'polypeptide(L)'
;MSQDDHADQTQPEQTSPQETLSKQARKRRRLTKAALASGPVLMTLSSKPLMADTMRMANCHPSGWISANTSLQTDPVDCGGRTPGYWQGDASGEWGRGDKFNDEFEDVIEQYYAYNASAQEYVKATMEHAVQRNYGVYHDENEDDDDIYDRSWTAVENMKRQLIRFGAAALLNARDTHDYPLSEEMVKEIVTEVLNTGFYTTSTQVQLSAEVVKNFLENTMNTPSWGPQITL
;
A
#
# COMPACT_ATOMS: atom_id res chain seq x y z
N MET A 1 45.61 17.94 -59.09
CA MET A 1 45.84 16.49 -59.28
C MET A 1 45.29 15.82 -58.03
N SER A 2 44.22 15.05 -57.97
CA SER A 2 43.06 14.66 -58.80
C SER A 2 42.05 14.11 -57.74
N GLN A 3 40.76 14.45 -57.72
CA GLN A 3 39.66 13.79 -58.47
C GLN A 3 39.66 12.26 -58.20
N ASP A 4 38.63 11.58 -57.66
CA ASP A 4 37.16 11.62 -57.89
C ASP A 4 36.44 10.88 -56.72
N ASP A 5 35.32 11.37 -56.18
CA ASP A 5 33.90 11.03 -56.45
C ASP A 5 33.44 9.58 -56.24
N HIS A 6 32.45 9.34 -55.36
CA HIS A 6 31.10 8.88 -55.76
C HIS A 6 30.13 8.77 -54.56
N ALA A 7 28.98 9.43 -54.73
CA ALA A 7 27.78 9.36 -53.91
C ALA A 7 26.81 8.30 -54.47
N ASP A 8 25.85 7.83 -53.67
CA ASP A 8 24.50 7.59 -54.17
C ASP A 8 23.44 7.64 -53.05
N GLN A 9 22.55 8.61 -53.16
CA GLN A 9 21.24 8.66 -52.53
C GLN A 9 20.23 8.64 -53.67
N THR A 10 19.20 7.79 -53.59
CA THR A 10 18.08 7.89 -54.52
C THR A 10 16.75 7.63 -53.81
N GLN A 11 15.96 8.70 -53.66
CA GLN A 11 14.50 8.67 -53.60
C GLN A 11 13.94 8.72 -55.02
N PRO A 12 12.72 8.18 -55.21
CA PRO A 12 11.66 8.89 -55.93
C PRO A 12 10.30 8.69 -55.20
N GLU A 13 9.20 9.39 -55.45
CA GLU A 13 8.81 10.57 -56.21
C GLU A 13 7.34 10.81 -55.81
N GLN A 14 6.95 12.07 -55.58
CA GLN A 14 5.55 12.43 -55.35
C GLN A 14 4.84 12.62 -56.70
N THR A 15 3.67 12.01 -56.87
CA THR A 15 2.71 12.47 -57.88
C THR A 15 1.29 12.30 -57.37
N SER A 16 0.65 13.44 -57.12
CA SER A 16 -0.80 13.57 -56.91
C SER A 16 -1.48 13.78 -58.26
N PRO A 17 -2.63 13.14 -58.50
CA PRO A 17 -3.74 13.85 -59.14
C PRO A 17 -5.01 13.79 -58.29
N GLN A 18 -5.49 14.96 -57.87
CA GLN A 18 -6.89 15.17 -57.53
C GLN A 18 -7.76 15.16 -58.81
N GLU A 19 -9.05 14.96 -58.57
CA GLU A 19 -10.20 15.13 -59.47
C GLU A 19 -10.50 14.01 -60.47
N THR A 20 -11.38 13.11 -60.05
CA THR A 20 -12.76 13.12 -60.58
C THR A 20 -13.71 12.53 -59.56
N LEU A 21 -14.35 13.42 -58.79
CA LEU A 21 -15.58 13.15 -58.08
C LEU A 21 -16.65 12.72 -59.11
N SER A 22 -16.78 11.42 -59.34
CA SER A 22 -17.83 10.87 -60.19
C SER A 22 -18.52 9.70 -59.47
N LYS A 23 -19.59 10.06 -58.75
CA LYS A 23 -20.83 9.28 -58.61
C LYS A 23 -20.80 7.91 -57.91
N GLN A 24 -19.76 7.55 -57.16
CA GLN A 24 -19.76 6.29 -56.39
C GLN A 24 -19.67 6.43 -54.87
N ALA A 25 -20.02 7.61 -54.35
CA ALA A 25 -20.19 7.88 -52.92
C ALA A 25 -21.50 7.31 -52.31
N ARG A 26 -22.22 6.43 -53.02
CA ARG A 26 -23.56 5.97 -52.62
C ARG A 26 -23.67 4.44 -52.66
N LYS A 27 -22.79 3.74 -51.91
CA LYS A 27 -22.97 2.35 -51.45
C LYS A 27 -21.77 1.90 -50.59
N ARG A 28 -21.52 2.63 -49.49
CA ARG A 28 -20.58 2.23 -48.42
C ARG A 28 -21.16 1.10 -47.57
N ARG A 29 -21.43 -0.04 -48.19
CA ARG A 29 -21.70 -1.30 -47.49
C ARG A 29 -21.08 -2.45 -48.28
N ARG A 30 -19.75 -2.49 -48.25
CA ARG A 30 -18.98 -3.67 -48.59
C ARG A 30 -17.95 -3.86 -47.49
N LEU A 31 -18.46 -4.44 -46.41
CA LEU A 31 -17.66 -5.28 -45.54
C LEU A 31 -16.99 -6.37 -46.40
N THR A 32 -15.75 -6.64 -46.04
CA THR A 32 -14.95 -7.82 -46.37
C THR A 32 -14.64 -8.09 -47.85
N LYS A 33 -13.38 -7.86 -48.22
CA LYS A 33 -12.47 -8.94 -48.67
C LYS A 33 -11.08 -8.40 -49.03
N ALA A 34 -10.07 -9.23 -48.78
CA ALA A 34 -8.63 -9.11 -49.08
C ALA A 34 -7.84 -8.26 -48.06
N ALA A 35 -7.30 -8.82 -46.97
CA ALA A 35 -6.13 -9.71 -46.90
C ALA A 35 -4.85 -9.05 -47.46
N LEU A 36 -4.06 -8.43 -46.57
CA LEU A 36 -2.59 -8.36 -46.62
C LEU A 36 -2.04 -7.70 -45.32
N ALA A 37 -1.07 -8.39 -44.71
CA ALA A 37 0.10 -7.83 -44.02
C ALA A 37 -0.09 -6.85 -42.84
N SER A 38 -0.34 -7.40 -41.65
CA SER A 38 0.10 -6.93 -40.31
C SER A 38 -0.95 -7.41 -39.31
N GLY A 39 -0.84 -8.67 -38.89
CA GLY A 39 -1.72 -9.18 -37.85
C GLY A 39 -1.49 -8.34 -36.60
N PRO A 40 -2.50 -7.61 -36.05
CA PRO A 40 -2.35 -7.10 -34.71
C PRO A 40 -2.19 -8.33 -33.83
N VAL A 41 -1.04 -8.45 -33.16
CA VAL A 41 -0.92 -9.34 -32.01
C VAL A 41 -1.88 -8.77 -30.99
N LEU A 42 -3.13 -9.21 -31.06
CA LEU A 42 -4.07 -9.12 -29.97
C LEU A 42 -3.48 -10.03 -28.88
N MET A 43 -2.53 -9.50 -28.11
CA MET A 43 -2.30 -9.99 -26.76
C MET A 43 -3.57 -9.62 -26.00
N THR A 44 -4.61 -10.44 -26.16
CA THR A 44 -5.63 -10.58 -25.14
C THR A 44 -4.89 -11.12 -23.93
N LEU A 45 -4.37 -10.20 -23.12
CA LEU A 45 -4.03 -10.45 -21.75
C LEU A 45 -5.28 -11.11 -21.18
N SER A 46 -5.22 -12.43 -20.98
CA SER A 46 -6.25 -13.19 -20.28
C SER A 46 -6.16 -12.78 -18.82
N SER A 47 -6.48 -11.53 -18.51
CA SER A 47 -6.84 -11.09 -17.18
C SER A 47 -8.16 -11.78 -16.90
N LYS A 48 -8.09 -12.91 -16.18
CA LYS A 48 -9.24 -13.39 -15.44
C LYS A 48 -9.75 -12.18 -14.68
N PRO A 49 -10.95 -11.65 -14.95
CA PRO A 49 -11.49 -10.60 -14.12
C PRO A 49 -11.50 -11.18 -12.70
N LEU A 50 -10.66 -10.63 -11.83
CA LEU A 50 -10.68 -10.97 -10.42
C LEU A 50 -12.14 -10.79 -10.01
N MET A 51 -12.70 -11.89 -9.50
CA MET A 51 -14.14 -12.07 -9.34
C MET A 51 -14.76 -10.84 -8.67
N ALA A 52 -15.96 -10.45 -9.10
CA ALA A 52 -16.65 -9.23 -8.67
C ALA A 52 -16.80 -9.05 -7.14
N ASP A 53 -16.53 -10.06 -6.33
CA ASP A 53 -16.37 -9.96 -4.88
C ASP A 53 -15.11 -9.17 -4.45
N THR A 54 -14.00 -9.31 -5.17
CA THR A 54 -12.75 -8.57 -4.89
C THR A 54 -12.86 -7.07 -5.14
N MET A 55 -13.81 -6.64 -5.99
CA MET A 55 -14.08 -5.20 -6.16
C MET A 55 -14.75 -4.58 -4.94
N ARG A 56 -15.55 -5.35 -4.19
CA ARG A 56 -16.18 -4.85 -2.96
C ARG A 56 -15.14 -4.60 -1.88
N MET A 57 -14.11 -5.43 -1.78
CA MET A 57 -13.04 -5.32 -0.78
C MET A 57 -11.85 -4.49 -1.26
N ALA A 58 -12.04 -3.59 -2.24
CA ALA A 58 -10.96 -2.79 -2.77
C ALA A 58 -10.29 -1.92 -1.69
N ASN A 59 -11.04 -1.37 -0.74
CA ASN A 59 -10.47 -0.57 0.35
C ASN A 59 -9.64 -1.40 1.34
N CYS A 60 -9.73 -2.73 1.28
CA CYS A 60 -9.04 -3.62 2.20
C CYS A 60 -7.65 -4.07 1.74
N HIS A 61 -7.24 -3.69 0.53
CA HIS A 61 -5.90 -3.94 -0.01
C HIS A 61 -5.18 -2.62 -0.33
N PRO A 62 -3.85 -2.50 -0.16
CA PRO A 62 -3.15 -1.23 -0.34
C PRO A 62 -3.36 -0.60 -1.72
N SER A 63 -3.19 -1.41 -2.78
CA SER A 63 -3.36 -0.96 -4.16
C SER A 63 -4.81 -0.61 -4.49
N GLY A 64 -5.76 -1.39 -3.97
CA GLY A 64 -7.19 -1.14 -4.11
C GLY A 64 -7.59 0.15 -3.41
N TRP A 65 -7.16 0.37 -2.17
CA TRP A 65 -7.50 1.53 -1.35
C TRP A 65 -7.08 2.85 -1.99
N ILE A 66 -5.94 2.86 -2.67
CA ILE A 66 -5.42 4.04 -3.38
C ILE A 66 -6.12 4.25 -4.71
N SER A 67 -6.22 3.19 -5.52
CA SER A 67 -6.76 3.31 -6.88
C SER A 67 -8.27 3.55 -6.89
N ALA A 68 -8.94 3.08 -5.85
CA ALA A 68 -10.38 3.15 -5.65
C ALA A 68 -10.99 4.54 -5.80
N ASN A 69 -10.29 5.54 -5.27
CA ASN A 69 -10.77 6.92 -5.23
C ASN A 69 -10.93 7.57 -6.62
N THR A 70 -10.44 6.92 -7.67
CA THR A 70 -10.50 7.38 -9.06
C THR A 70 -11.71 6.85 -9.84
N SER A 71 -12.49 5.93 -9.28
CA SER A 71 -13.65 5.33 -9.94
C SER A 71 -14.94 5.58 -9.16
N LEU A 72 -16.09 5.62 -9.87
CA LEU A 72 -17.44 5.67 -9.28
C LEU A 72 -17.66 4.41 -8.43
N GLN A 73 -17.18 4.41 -7.20
CA GLN A 73 -17.30 3.27 -6.32
C GLN A 73 -18.51 3.36 -5.41
N THR A 74 -19.05 2.18 -5.14
CA THR A 74 -19.96 1.93 -4.02
C THR A 74 -19.29 2.29 -2.70
N ASP A 75 -20.08 2.39 -1.64
CA ASP A 75 -19.56 2.72 -0.30
C ASP A 75 -18.42 1.77 0.13
N PRO A 76 -17.38 2.27 0.84
CA PRO A 76 -16.33 1.43 1.39
C PRO A 76 -16.91 0.30 2.24
N VAL A 77 -16.33 -0.90 2.15
CA VAL A 77 -16.80 -2.06 2.93
C VAL A 77 -16.00 -2.24 4.20
N ASP A 78 -16.62 -2.81 5.22
CA ASP A 78 -15.91 -3.22 6.43
C ASP A 78 -14.95 -4.37 6.12
N CYS A 79 -13.68 -4.22 6.52
CA CYS A 79 -12.63 -5.23 6.37
C CYS A 79 -12.62 -6.22 7.54
N GLY A 80 -13.47 -6.03 8.56
CA GLY A 80 -13.65 -6.94 9.68
C GLY A 80 -12.54 -6.88 10.74
N GLY A 81 -11.53 -6.03 10.57
CA GLY A 81 -10.42 -5.92 11.50
C GLY A 81 -10.82 -5.30 12.84
N ARG A 82 -10.06 -5.63 13.88
CA ARG A 82 -10.20 -5.10 15.24
C ARG A 82 -9.06 -4.13 15.54
N THR A 83 -9.39 -3.01 16.16
CA THR A 83 -8.43 -1.93 16.42
C THR A 83 -7.37 -2.34 17.45
N PRO A 84 -6.23 -1.62 17.53
CA PRO A 84 -5.25 -1.86 18.60
C PRO A 84 -5.85 -1.80 20.00
N GLY A 85 -6.84 -0.91 20.24
CA GLY A 85 -7.53 -0.83 21.53
C GLY A 85 -8.32 -2.09 21.88
N TYR A 86 -8.88 -2.79 20.89
CA TYR A 86 -9.54 -4.08 21.11
C TYR A 86 -8.54 -5.14 21.62
N TRP A 87 -7.38 -5.23 20.98
CA TRP A 87 -6.35 -6.22 21.30
C TRP A 87 -5.63 -5.92 22.61
N GLN A 88 -5.47 -4.63 22.94
CA GLN A 88 -4.88 -4.15 24.18
C GLN A 88 -5.78 -4.29 25.42
N GLY A 89 -7.04 -4.72 25.28
CA GLY A 89 -8.04 -4.73 26.35
C GLY A 89 -7.54 -5.34 27.67
N ASP A 90 -8.25 -5.05 28.77
CA ASP A 90 -7.87 -5.40 30.14
C ASP A 90 -7.34 -6.85 30.21
N ALA A 91 -6.11 -7.04 30.69
CA ALA A 91 -5.45 -8.34 30.81
C ALA A 91 -6.28 -9.38 31.61
N SER A 92 -7.34 -8.93 32.29
CA SER A 92 -8.31 -9.74 33.04
C SER A 92 -9.50 -10.27 32.23
N GLY A 93 -9.75 -9.79 31.00
CA GLY A 93 -10.92 -10.15 30.19
C GLY A 93 -10.63 -11.17 29.09
N GLU A 94 -11.18 -12.38 29.23
CA GLU A 94 -11.11 -13.52 28.28
C GLU A 94 -9.72 -13.73 27.65
N TRP A 95 -8.93 -14.60 28.29
CA TRP A 95 -7.78 -15.32 27.73
C TRP A 95 -6.62 -14.47 27.17
N GLY A 96 -6.01 -13.59 27.98
CA GLY A 96 -4.65 -13.10 27.74
C GLY A 96 -4.45 -12.25 26.47
N ARG A 97 -5.50 -11.55 26.00
CA ARG A 97 -5.43 -10.73 24.77
C ARG A 97 -4.37 -9.63 24.83
N GLY A 98 -4.24 -8.95 25.97
CA GLY A 98 -3.22 -7.92 26.17
C GLY A 98 -1.80 -8.48 26.07
N ASP A 99 -1.56 -9.66 26.64
CA ASP A 99 -0.26 -10.34 26.56
C ASP A 99 0.07 -10.70 25.11
N LYS A 100 -0.89 -11.27 24.37
CA LYS A 100 -0.72 -11.54 22.93
C LYS A 100 -0.41 -10.29 22.11
N PHE A 101 -1.07 -9.16 22.42
CA PHE A 101 -0.78 -7.91 21.72
C PHE A 101 0.65 -7.46 21.96
N ASN A 102 1.13 -7.56 23.20
CA ASN A 102 2.51 -7.22 23.52
C ASN A 102 3.48 -8.18 22.82
N ASP A 103 3.24 -9.50 22.87
CA ASP A 103 4.10 -10.50 22.22
C ASP A 103 4.22 -10.26 20.70
N GLU A 104 3.11 -10.02 20.00
CA GLU A 104 3.16 -9.74 18.55
C GLU A 104 3.75 -8.35 18.23
N PHE A 105 3.53 -7.37 19.11
CA PHE A 105 4.16 -6.07 18.97
C PHE A 105 5.68 -6.20 19.08
N GLU A 106 6.17 -6.99 20.04
CA GLU A 106 7.57 -7.32 20.18
C GLU A 106 8.11 -8.13 18.97
N ASP A 107 7.36 -9.09 18.42
CA ASP A 107 7.79 -9.86 17.22
C ASP A 107 8.00 -8.93 16.00
N VAL A 108 7.07 -8.02 15.73
CA VAL A 108 7.18 -7.04 14.63
C VAL A 108 8.42 -6.15 14.82
N ILE A 109 8.69 -5.79 16.07
CA ILE A 109 9.83 -4.95 16.45
C ILE A 109 11.14 -5.72 16.36
N GLU A 110 11.18 -6.96 16.83
CA GLU A 110 12.33 -7.85 16.74
C GLU A 110 12.68 -8.11 15.28
N GLN A 111 11.69 -8.36 14.41
CA GLN A 111 11.90 -8.52 12.98
C GLN A 111 12.50 -7.24 12.34
N TYR A 112 12.06 -6.06 12.76
CA TYR A 112 12.68 -4.80 12.35
C TYR A 112 14.14 -4.68 12.84
N TYR A 113 14.44 -5.10 14.07
CA TYR A 113 15.79 -5.03 14.62
C TYR A 113 16.76 -6.08 14.14
N ALA A 114 16.29 -7.29 13.81
CA ALA A 114 17.09 -8.32 13.16
C ALA A 114 17.65 -7.81 11.82
N TYR A 115 16.94 -6.88 11.18
CA TYR A 115 17.37 -6.22 9.96
C TYR A 115 18.23 -4.96 10.21
N ASN A 116 18.11 -4.32 11.38
CA ASN A 116 18.74 -3.02 11.70
C ASN A 116 19.37 -3.02 13.12
N ALA A 117 20.53 -3.66 13.24
CA ALA A 117 21.21 -3.92 14.52
C ALA A 117 21.53 -2.66 15.37
N SER A 118 21.58 -1.47 14.78
CA SER A 118 21.88 -0.21 15.49
C SER A 118 20.66 0.46 16.15
N ALA A 119 19.44 -0.07 15.98
CA ALA A 119 18.22 0.58 16.47
C ALA A 119 17.64 -0.02 17.78
N GLN A 120 18.28 -1.06 18.34
CA GLN A 120 17.76 -1.84 19.48
C GLN A 120 17.70 -1.08 20.81
N GLU A 121 18.70 -0.28 21.13
CA GLU A 121 18.83 0.31 22.48
C GLU A 121 17.81 1.45 22.72
N TYR A 122 17.48 2.21 21.67
CA TYR A 122 16.64 3.40 21.78
C TYR A 122 15.16 3.08 21.98
N VAL A 123 14.65 2.03 21.33
CA VAL A 123 13.21 1.76 21.34
C VAL A 123 12.79 0.90 22.51
N LYS A 124 13.64 -0.04 22.97
CA LYS A 124 13.39 -0.82 24.18
C LYS A 124 13.13 0.07 25.41
N ALA A 125 14.00 1.05 25.65
CA ALA A 125 13.83 2.03 26.73
C ALA A 125 12.52 2.83 26.59
N THR A 126 12.11 3.11 25.36
CA THR A 126 10.90 3.88 25.09
C THR A 126 9.61 3.04 25.14
N MET A 127 9.72 1.72 25.05
CA MET A 127 8.61 0.79 25.16
C MET A 127 8.30 0.45 26.61
N GLU A 128 9.32 0.28 27.44
CA GLU A 128 9.16 0.19 28.90
C GLU A 128 8.38 1.40 29.44
N HIS A 129 8.72 2.61 28.98
CA HIS A 129 7.99 3.84 29.34
C HIS A 129 6.57 3.96 28.76
N ALA A 130 6.30 3.42 27.57
CA ALA A 130 4.97 3.52 26.95
C ALA A 130 4.00 2.49 27.53
N VAL A 131 4.48 1.26 27.81
CA VAL A 131 3.72 0.22 28.50
C VAL A 131 3.40 0.67 29.93
N GLN A 132 4.37 1.23 30.67
CA GLN A 132 4.14 1.77 32.01
C GLN A 132 3.09 2.90 32.04
N ARG A 133 3.12 3.82 31.05
CA ARG A 133 2.12 4.91 30.97
C ARG A 133 0.71 4.43 30.61
N ASN A 134 0.57 3.38 29.81
CA ASN A 134 -0.75 2.90 29.38
C ASN A 134 -1.36 1.91 30.38
N TYR A 135 -0.55 1.25 31.22
CA TYR A 135 -1.01 0.36 32.30
C TYR A 135 -1.42 1.08 33.60
N GLY A 136 -1.44 2.42 33.63
CA GLY A 136 -1.86 3.16 34.83
C GLY A 136 -1.05 2.77 36.08
N VAL A 137 0.25 2.53 35.91
CA VAL A 137 1.13 2.19 37.03
C VAL A 137 1.39 3.48 37.83
N TYR A 138 0.81 3.50 39.03
CA TYR A 138 1.07 4.37 40.18
C TYR A 138 2.05 5.52 39.94
N HIS A 139 1.52 6.74 39.90
CA HIS A 139 2.29 7.91 40.30
C HIS A 139 2.73 7.68 41.75
N ASP A 140 3.98 7.27 41.96
CA ASP A 140 4.62 7.45 43.25
C ASP A 140 4.84 8.96 43.39
N GLU A 141 4.11 9.59 44.30
CA GLU A 141 4.08 11.05 44.47
C GLU A 141 5.36 11.59 45.14
N ASN A 142 6.45 10.80 45.22
CA ASN A 142 7.59 11.09 46.09
C ASN A 142 8.98 11.13 45.41
N GLU A 143 9.08 11.10 44.08
CA GLU A 143 10.37 11.31 43.41
C GLU A 143 10.49 12.73 42.86
N ASP A 144 11.08 13.60 43.69
CA ASP A 144 11.71 14.87 43.32
C ASP A 144 12.97 14.60 42.45
N ASP A 145 12.81 13.92 41.31
CA ASP A 145 13.89 13.73 40.34
C ASP A 145 13.68 14.64 39.11
N ASP A 146 14.58 15.62 39.02
CA ASP A 146 14.78 16.60 37.95
C ASP A 146 15.22 15.97 36.60
N ASP A 147 14.68 14.81 36.24
CA ASP A 147 14.96 14.19 34.96
C ASP A 147 14.00 14.73 33.88
N ILE A 148 14.47 15.85 33.33
CA ILE A 148 14.24 16.35 31.96
C ILE A 148 14.56 15.23 30.95
N TYR A 149 13.84 14.12 30.97
CA TYR A 149 13.72 13.26 29.80
C TYR A 149 12.85 14.01 28.80
N ASP A 150 13.57 14.77 27.99
CA ASP A 150 13.21 15.39 26.72
C ASP A 150 11.91 14.79 26.13
N ARG A 151 10.80 15.48 26.42
CA ARG A 151 9.48 15.18 25.86
C ARG A 151 9.40 15.47 24.36
N SER A 152 10.48 15.89 23.70
CA SER A 152 10.50 16.08 22.24
C SER A 152 10.73 14.76 21.50
N TRP A 153 9.87 13.78 21.76
CA TRP A 153 9.67 12.69 20.81
C TRP A 153 9.39 13.31 19.45
N THR A 154 10.29 13.08 18.50
CA THR A 154 10.16 13.70 17.19
C THR A 154 8.89 13.17 16.53
N ALA A 155 8.27 13.98 15.68
CA ALA A 155 7.07 13.55 14.94
C ALA A 155 7.30 12.21 14.19
N VAL A 156 8.55 11.95 13.78
CA VAL A 156 9.00 10.71 13.12
C VAL A 156 8.89 9.50 14.06
N GLU A 157 9.33 9.61 15.30
CA GLU A 157 9.26 8.52 16.29
C GLU A 157 7.82 8.20 16.68
N ASN A 158 7.00 9.23 16.84
CA ASN A 158 5.57 9.05 17.08
C ASN A 158 4.90 8.31 15.90
N MET A 159 5.25 8.64 14.65
CA MET A 159 4.71 7.93 13.49
C MET A 159 5.13 6.46 13.46
N LYS A 160 6.41 6.15 13.73
CA LYS A 160 6.90 4.76 13.82
C LYS A 160 6.15 3.97 14.89
N ARG A 161 5.92 4.55 16.07
CA ARG A 161 5.12 3.91 17.14
C ARG A 161 3.71 3.59 16.70
N GLN A 162 3.04 4.53 16.05
CA GLN A 162 1.68 4.31 15.53
C GLN A 162 1.68 3.21 14.47
N LEU A 163 2.64 3.22 13.54
CA LEU A 163 2.78 2.20 12.52
C LEU A 163 2.95 0.80 13.13
N ILE A 164 3.84 0.63 14.10
CA ILE A 164 4.03 -0.66 14.79
C ILE A 164 2.73 -1.05 15.52
N ARG A 165 2.07 -0.10 16.19
CA ARG A 165 0.83 -0.37 16.94
C ARG A 165 -0.30 -0.87 16.04
N PHE A 166 -0.51 -0.22 14.90
CA PHE A 166 -1.49 -0.68 13.91
C PHE A 166 -1.01 -1.93 13.17
N GLY A 167 0.29 -2.09 12.96
CA GLY A 167 0.90 -3.30 12.40
C GLY A 167 0.64 -4.55 13.23
N ALA A 168 0.89 -4.48 14.55
CA ALA A 168 0.63 -5.57 15.49
C ALA A 168 -0.86 -5.95 15.53
N ALA A 169 -1.76 -4.95 15.53
CA ALA A 169 -3.19 -5.21 15.44
C ALA A 169 -3.58 -5.90 14.11
N ALA A 170 -2.97 -5.50 12.99
CA ALA A 170 -3.21 -6.14 11.69
C ALA A 170 -2.73 -7.59 11.67
N LEU A 171 -1.59 -7.85 12.31
CA LEU A 171 -1.03 -9.19 12.40
C LEU A 171 -1.93 -10.12 13.22
N LEU A 172 -2.44 -9.65 14.36
CA LEU A 172 -3.43 -10.38 15.15
C LEU A 172 -4.74 -10.60 14.40
N ASN A 173 -5.21 -9.60 13.65
CA ASN A 173 -6.39 -9.77 12.81
C ASN A 173 -6.17 -10.84 11.72
N ALA A 174 -5.00 -10.83 11.06
CA ALA A 174 -4.66 -11.83 10.05
C ALA A 174 -4.63 -13.26 10.61
N ARG A 175 -4.27 -13.42 11.88
CA ARG A 175 -4.21 -14.71 12.55
C ARG A 175 -5.55 -15.17 13.13
N ASP A 176 -6.22 -14.28 13.85
CA ASP A 176 -7.32 -14.62 14.76
C ASP A 176 -8.70 -14.12 14.30
N THR A 177 -8.77 -13.26 13.28
CA THR A 177 -10.03 -12.74 12.75
C THR A 177 -10.40 -13.43 11.44
N HIS A 178 -11.56 -14.10 11.44
CA HIS A 178 -12.08 -14.74 10.24
C HIS A 178 -12.35 -13.70 9.14
N ASP A 179 -12.01 -14.07 7.90
CA ASP A 179 -12.17 -13.23 6.69
C ASP A 179 -11.38 -11.91 6.71
N TYR A 180 -10.37 -11.76 7.57
CA TYR A 180 -9.48 -10.61 7.48
C TYR A 180 -8.72 -10.62 6.14
N PRO A 181 -8.69 -9.50 5.39
CA PRO A 181 -8.26 -9.49 4.00
C PRO A 181 -6.74 -9.52 3.79
N LEU A 182 -5.95 -9.28 4.85
CA LEU A 182 -4.49 -9.33 4.78
C LEU A 182 -3.97 -10.61 5.43
N SER A 183 -2.98 -11.25 4.79
CA SER A 183 -2.26 -12.37 5.39
C SER A 183 -1.20 -11.87 6.38
N GLU A 184 -0.77 -12.73 7.31
CA GLU A 184 0.32 -12.41 8.25
C GLU A 184 1.60 -11.97 7.53
N GLU A 185 1.97 -12.68 6.46
CA GLU A 185 3.15 -12.38 5.64
C GLU A 185 3.07 -10.98 5.02
N MET A 186 1.90 -10.62 4.47
CA MET A 186 1.69 -9.31 3.85
C MET A 186 1.77 -8.17 4.87
N VAL A 187 1.24 -8.37 6.08
CA VAL A 187 1.35 -7.36 7.16
C VAL A 187 2.80 -7.16 7.56
N LYS A 188 3.55 -8.24 7.77
CA LYS A 188 4.98 -8.18 8.12
C LYS A 188 5.78 -7.47 7.04
N GLU A 189 5.57 -7.81 5.77
CA GLU A 189 6.22 -7.15 4.63
C GLU A 189 5.96 -5.63 4.62
N ILE A 190 4.69 -5.23 4.69
CA ILE A 190 4.28 -3.82 4.68
C ILE A 190 4.95 -3.03 5.81
N VAL A 191 4.86 -3.54 7.04
CA VAL A 191 5.35 -2.82 8.23
C VAL A 191 6.87 -2.78 8.24
N THR A 192 7.55 -3.90 7.94
CA THR A 192 9.00 -3.98 7.91
C THR A 192 9.59 -3.10 6.80
N GLU A 193 9.02 -3.10 5.59
CA GLU A 193 9.51 -2.24 4.49
C GLU A 193 9.45 -0.77 4.89
N VAL A 194 8.31 -0.30 5.42
CA VAL A 194 8.13 1.10 5.82
C VAL A 194 9.05 1.49 6.97
N LEU A 195 9.25 0.63 7.96
CA LEU A 195 10.15 0.93 9.07
C LEU A 195 11.60 1.06 8.59
N ASN A 196 12.00 0.27 7.59
CA ASN A 196 13.36 0.25 7.05
C ASN A 196 13.64 1.35 6.01
N THR A 197 12.70 1.61 5.11
CA THR A 197 12.90 2.52 3.96
C THR A 197 12.17 3.85 4.11
N GLY A 198 11.16 3.92 4.99
CA GLY A 198 10.23 5.03 5.13
C GLY A 198 8.99 4.94 4.24
N PHE A 199 8.91 3.95 3.34
CA PHE A 199 7.78 3.76 2.43
C PHE A 199 7.51 2.27 2.12
N TYR A 200 6.32 1.98 1.58
CA TYR A 200 5.95 0.67 1.04
C TYR A 200 5.69 0.77 -0.46
N THR A 201 6.23 -0.14 -1.26
CA THR A 201 5.99 -0.16 -2.71
C THR A 201 4.89 -1.17 -3.06
N THR A 202 3.74 -0.69 -3.54
CA THR A 202 2.66 -1.58 -3.94
C THR A 202 2.99 -2.40 -5.20
N SER A 203 2.19 -3.42 -5.49
CA SER A 203 2.28 -4.18 -6.75
C SER A 203 2.07 -3.33 -8.01
N THR A 204 1.47 -2.14 -7.88
CA THR A 204 1.32 -1.15 -8.95
C THR A 204 2.47 -0.15 -8.99
N GLN A 205 3.57 -0.41 -8.27
CA GLN A 205 4.75 0.44 -8.17
C GLN A 205 4.50 1.84 -7.59
N VAL A 206 3.45 1.98 -6.77
CA VAL A 206 3.16 3.24 -6.05
C VAL A 206 3.83 3.17 -4.68
N GLN A 207 4.62 4.20 -4.35
CA GLN A 207 5.25 4.32 -3.04
C GLN A 207 4.31 4.98 -2.05
N LEU A 208 4.12 4.35 -0.89
CA LEU A 208 3.27 4.82 0.20
C LEU A 208 4.11 5.25 1.37
N SER A 209 3.99 6.50 1.81
CA SER A 209 4.69 6.95 3.01
C SER A 209 4.19 6.21 4.25
N ALA A 210 4.98 6.24 5.33
CA ALA A 210 4.58 5.66 6.62
C ALA A 210 3.21 6.13 7.13
N GLU A 211 2.87 7.41 6.92
CA GLU A 211 1.57 7.96 7.29
C GLU A 211 0.44 7.34 6.46
N VAL A 212 0.62 7.21 5.15
CA VAL A 212 -0.36 6.61 4.24
C VAL A 212 -0.56 5.13 4.59
N VAL A 213 0.51 4.40 4.91
CA VAL A 213 0.41 3.00 5.35
C VAL A 213 -0.28 2.88 6.70
N LYS A 214 0.03 3.75 7.67
CA LYS A 214 -0.67 3.76 8.96
C LYS A 214 -2.17 4.01 8.77
N ASN A 215 -2.55 4.94 7.89
CA ASN A 215 -3.95 5.22 7.59
C ASN A 215 -4.63 4.05 6.86
N PHE A 216 -3.90 3.37 5.95
CA PHE A 216 -4.38 2.15 5.32
C PHE A 216 -4.67 1.05 6.35
N LEU A 217 -3.72 0.76 7.24
CA LEU A 217 -3.90 -0.25 8.29
C LEU A 217 -5.06 0.10 9.23
N GLU A 218 -5.17 1.37 9.62
CA GLU A 218 -6.31 1.84 10.42
C GLU A 218 -7.65 1.62 9.69
N ASN A 219 -7.71 1.91 8.40
CA ASN A 219 -8.90 1.67 7.58
C ASN A 219 -9.32 0.19 7.54
N THR A 220 -8.38 -0.75 7.67
CA THR A 220 -8.74 -2.19 7.73
C THR A 220 -9.41 -2.62 9.04
N MET A 221 -9.49 -1.76 10.06
CA MET A 221 -9.96 -2.11 11.41
C MET A 221 -10.91 -1.11 12.05
N ASN A 222 -11.02 0.08 11.47
CA ASN A 222 -11.83 1.18 11.96
C ASN A 222 -12.90 1.51 10.90
N THR A 223 -13.45 2.72 10.95
CA THR A 223 -14.41 3.20 9.95
C THR A 223 -13.82 3.10 8.54
N PRO A 224 -14.43 2.29 7.64
CA PRO A 224 -13.99 2.14 6.26
C PRO A 224 -13.95 3.48 5.52
N SER A 225 -12.88 3.68 4.75
CA SER A 225 -12.60 4.89 3.99
C SER A 225 -11.84 4.57 2.71
N TRP A 226 -11.88 5.49 1.75
CA TRP A 226 -11.01 5.43 0.59
C TRP A 226 -9.68 6.13 0.86
N GLY A 227 -8.64 5.73 0.15
CA GLY A 227 -7.32 6.33 0.26
C GLY A 227 -7.30 7.81 -0.12
N PRO A 228 -6.25 8.55 0.27
CA PRO A 228 -6.11 9.95 -0.09
C PRO A 228 -6.15 10.12 -1.61
N GLN A 229 -6.68 11.26 -2.06
CA GLN A 229 -6.61 11.65 -3.47
C GLN A 229 -5.14 11.88 -3.83
N ILE A 230 -4.55 10.95 -4.57
CA ILE A 230 -3.21 11.16 -5.15
C ILE A 230 -3.41 12.00 -6.40
N THR A 231 -3.12 13.29 -6.30
CA THR A 231 -2.98 14.16 -7.48
C THR A 231 -1.73 13.72 -8.22
N LEU A 232 -1.92 12.97 -9.31
CA LEU A 232 -0.87 12.58 -10.25
C LEU A 232 -0.40 13.78 -11.09
#